data_AF-A0AAJ4RCZ9-F1
#
_entry.id   AF-A0AAJ4RCZ9-F1
#
_cell.length_a   1.000
_cell.length_b   1.000
_cell.length_c   1.000
_cell.angle_alpha   90.00
_cell.angle_beta   90.00
_cell.angle_gamma   90.00
#
_symmetry.space_group_name_H-M   'P 1'
#
loop_
_entity.id
_entity.type
_entity.pdbx_description
1 polymer ?
#
loop_
_entity_poly.entity_id
_entity_poly.type
_entity_poly.pdbx_seq_one_letter_code
_entity_poly.pdbx_strand_id
1 'polypeptide(L)'
;MKYILPIILLILLTGCNKKESNQKNNENNQSKIIRTKSIITKNNEKPKENPIVVIKLKDLNLTFNNGKLVYPNKKTVILFDDGTPYCTEQKDVLKRLKVKYITTDNKYLENYFNIKLYPTIVILDKNKTIKYENFTPYEFLKEAF
;
A
#
# COMPACT_ATOMS: atom_id res chain seq x y z
N MET A 1 23.50 14.49 -46.26
CA MET A 1 22.81 15.76 -46.01
C MET A 1 22.27 15.70 -44.58
N LYS A 2 22.74 16.60 -43.71
CA LYS A 2 22.43 16.64 -42.28
C LYS A 2 21.31 17.66 -42.06
N TYR A 3 20.13 17.23 -41.65
CA TYR A 3 19.06 18.13 -41.23
C TYR A 3 19.05 18.19 -39.70
N ILE A 4 19.54 19.31 -39.18
CA ILE A 4 19.34 19.73 -37.79
C ILE A 4 18.04 20.54 -37.81
N LEU A 5 17.02 20.06 -37.08
CA LEU A 5 15.76 20.80 -36.89
C LEU A 5 15.74 21.29 -35.44
N PRO A 6 15.76 22.61 -35.19
CA PRO A 6 15.78 23.13 -33.83
C PRO A 6 14.37 23.14 -33.21
N ILE A 7 14.40 22.95 -31.89
CA ILE A 7 13.34 22.98 -30.89
C ILE A 7 12.50 24.26 -30.99
N ILE A 8 11.17 24.11 -31.04
CA ILE A 8 10.23 25.19 -30.71
C ILE A 8 9.78 24.97 -29.27
N LEU A 9 10.28 25.85 -28.42
CA LEU A 9 9.87 26.08 -27.04
C LEU A 9 8.65 27.01 -27.06
N LEU A 10 7.50 26.54 -26.57
CA LEU A 10 6.33 27.38 -26.31
C LEU A 10 5.99 27.26 -24.83
N ILE A 11 6.57 28.17 -24.05
CA ILE A 11 6.20 28.47 -22.66
C ILE A 11 5.15 29.59 -22.71
N LEU A 12 4.31 29.61 -21.66
CA LEU A 12 3.34 30.65 -21.26
C LEU A 12 1.92 30.34 -21.80
N LEU A 13 0.86 30.22 -20.99
CA LEU A 13 0.48 31.03 -19.84
C LEU A 13 -0.42 30.25 -18.85
N THR A 14 -0.09 30.44 -17.58
CA THR A 14 -0.97 30.57 -16.40
C THR A 14 -2.49 30.45 -16.60
N GLY A 15 -3.08 29.52 -15.86
CA GLY A 15 -4.52 29.44 -15.61
C GLY A 15 -4.84 28.87 -14.22
N CYS A 16 -4.43 29.56 -13.15
CA CYS A 16 -4.95 29.32 -11.80
C CYS A 16 -6.40 29.81 -11.73
N ASN A 17 -7.36 28.93 -12.00
CA ASN A 17 -8.76 29.20 -11.70
C ASN A 17 -9.04 28.95 -10.22
N LYS A 18 -9.15 30.04 -9.47
CA LYS A 18 -9.71 30.08 -8.11
C LYS A 18 -11.21 29.75 -8.22
N LYS A 19 -11.61 28.53 -7.84
CA LYS A 19 -13.02 28.21 -7.65
C LYS A 19 -13.43 28.54 -6.22
N GLU A 20 -14.32 29.50 -6.08
CA GLU A 20 -15.11 29.70 -4.86
C GLU A 20 -15.91 28.45 -4.54
N SER A 21 -15.72 27.94 -3.33
CA SER A 21 -16.54 26.92 -2.72
C SER A 21 -17.85 27.54 -2.26
N ASN A 22 -18.95 27.27 -2.98
CA ASN A 22 -20.28 27.35 -2.39
C ASN A 22 -20.72 25.95 -1.94
N GLN A 23 -20.88 25.88 -0.63
CA GLN A 23 -21.29 24.76 0.19
C GLN A 23 -22.73 24.35 -0.15
N LYS A 24 -22.97 23.08 -0.52
CA LYS A 24 -24.23 22.39 -0.26
C LYS A 24 -23.96 20.92 0.08
N ASN A 25 -24.43 20.56 1.26
CA ASN A 25 -24.42 19.24 1.87
C ASN A 25 -25.04 18.18 0.96
N ASN A 26 -24.45 16.98 0.96
CA ASN A 26 -25.23 15.75 1.06
C ASN A 26 -24.41 14.67 1.77
N GLU A 27 -25.15 13.90 2.53
CA GLU A 27 -24.72 13.05 3.64
C GLU A 27 -24.00 11.75 3.20
N ASN A 28 -23.41 11.11 4.22
CA ASN A 28 -23.22 9.66 4.34
C ASN A 28 -22.04 9.00 3.62
N ASN A 29 -20.87 9.06 4.25
CA ASN A 29 -20.31 7.92 5.00
C ASN A 29 -18.89 8.26 5.44
N GLN A 30 -18.79 9.09 6.49
CA GLN A 30 -17.54 9.18 7.24
C GLN A 30 -17.33 7.83 7.92
N SER A 31 -16.54 6.95 7.31
CA SER A 31 -15.92 5.85 8.03
C SER A 31 -15.11 6.45 9.16
N LYS A 32 -15.71 6.43 10.35
CA LYS A 32 -15.11 6.80 11.63
C LYS A 32 -13.70 6.21 11.66
N ILE A 33 -12.67 7.06 11.59
CA ILE A 33 -11.28 6.64 11.79
C ILE A 33 -11.20 6.22 13.26
N ILE A 34 -11.46 4.95 13.53
CA ILE A 34 -11.17 4.34 14.82
C ILE A 34 -9.65 4.21 14.83
N ARG A 35 -8.98 5.17 15.46
CA ARG A 35 -7.56 5.06 15.83
C ARG A 35 -7.45 3.87 16.77
N THR A 36 -7.15 2.70 16.23
CA THR A 36 -6.92 1.49 17.01
C THR A 36 -5.60 1.68 17.77
N LYS A 37 -5.67 2.05 19.05
CA LYS A 37 -4.53 1.95 19.96
C LYS A 37 -4.06 0.50 19.96
N SER A 38 -2.81 0.26 19.61
CA SER A 38 -2.14 -1.03 19.82
C SER A 38 -2.15 -1.33 21.33
N ILE A 39 -2.94 -2.30 21.76
CA ILE A 39 -2.91 -2.77 23.15
C ILE A 39 -1.70 -3.70 23.25
N ILE A 40 -0.65 -3.23 23.92
CA ILE A 40 0.48 -4.06 24.34
C ILE A 40 0.17 -4.53 25.76
N THR A 41 -0.32 -5.75 25.91
CA THR A 41 -0.52 -6.38 27.23
C THR A 41 0.82 -6.90 27.72
N LYS A 42 1.40 -6.27 28.75
CA LYS A 42 2.58 -6.80 29.47
C LYS A 42 2.11 -7.51 30.74
N ASN A 43 2.09 -8.84 30.70
CA ASN A 43 1.93 -9.65 31.91
C ASN A 43 3.32 -9.93 32.51
N ASN A 44 3.44 -9.77 33.83
CA ASN A 44 4.63 -10.10 34.60
C ASN A 44 4.57 -11.59 34.99
N GLU A 45 5.42 -12.44 34.39
CA GLU A 45 5.89 -13.75 34.92
C GLU A 45 6.98 -14.33 33.98
N LYS A 46 7.96 -15.10 34.51
CA LYS A 46 9.21 -15.59 33.85
C LYS A 46 8.98 -16.84 32.93
N PRO A 47 9.95 -17.30 32.11
CA PRO A 47 10.60 -16.71 30.94
C PRO A 47 10.33 -17.46 29.60
N LYS A 48 10.42 -16.73 28.47
CA LYS A 48 10.53 -17.19 27.07
C LYS A 48 9.30 -17.87 26.43
N GLU A 49 8.13 -17.26 26.55
CA GLU A 49 7.20 -17.34 25.42
C GLU A 49 7.61 -16.30 24.38
N ASN A 50 8.05 -16.83 23.25
CA ASN A 50 8.34 -16.11 22.03
C ASN A 50 7.20 -15.12 21.72
N PRO A 51 7.47 -13.80 21.62
CA PRO A 51 6.39 -12.82 21.50
C PRO A 51 5.63 -13.06 20.19
N ILE A 52 4.32 -13.35 20.32
CA ILE A 52 3.39 -13.42 19.20
C ILE A 52 2.83 -12.02 18.97
N VAL A 53 3.05 -11.47 17.78
CA VAL A 53 2.47 -10.19 17.35
C VAL A 53 1.42 -10.48 16.28
N VAL A 54 0.22 -9.93 16.44
CA VAL A 54 -0.86 -10.06 15.45
C VAL A 54 -1.24 -8.69 14.92
N ILE A 55 -1.02 -8.47 13.63
CA ILE A 55 -1.45 -7.26 12.91
C ILE A 55 -2.75 -7.56 12.19
N LYS A 56 -3.82 -6.85 12.56
CA LYS A 56 -5.15 -6.98 11.93
C LYS A 56 -5.29 -5.97 10.80
N LEU A 57 -5.52 -6.45 9.58
CA LEU A 57 -5.77 -5.65 8.38
C LEU A 57 -7.15 -6.03 7.81
N LYS A 58 -8.20 -5.27 8.16
CA LYS A 58 -9.59 -5.58 7.78
C LYS A 58 -9.94 -7.04 8.11
N ASP A 59 -10.02 -7.90 7.08
CA ASP A 59 -10.43 -9.30 7.17
C ASP A 59 -9.23 -10.29 7.23
N LEU A 60 -8.01 -9.77 7.38
CA LEU A 60 -6.78 -10.56 7.46
C LEU A 60 -6.06 -10.33 8.79
N ASN A 61 -5.62 -11.42 9.42
CA ASN A 61 -4.68 -11.38 10.53
C ASN A 61 -3.31 -11.84 10.05
N LEU A 62 -2.31 -10.98 10.14
CA LEU A 62 -0.91 -11.33 9.95
C LEU A 62 -0.29 -11.64 11.31
N THR A 63 0.12 -12.89 11.48
CA THR A 63 0.72 -13.36 12.73
C THR A 63 2.22 -13.44 12.58
N PHE A 64 2.95 -12.89 13.53
CA PHE A 64 4.39 -12.99 13.64
C PHE A 64 4.72 -13.78 14.89
N ASN A 65 5.39 -14.90 14.73
CA ASN A 65 5.89 -15.70 15.84
C ASN A 65 7.41 -15.53 15.86
N ASN A 66 7.95 -15.03 16.98
CA ASN A 66 9.39 -14.79 17.10
C ASN A 66 9.95 -13.83 16.04
N GLY A 67 9.18 -12.80 15.72
CA GLY A 67 9.54 -11.85 14.68
C GLY A 67 9.60 -12.45 13.27
N LYS A 68 9.12 -13.68 13.06
CA LYS A 68 8.98 -14.28 11.74
C LYS A 68 7.50 -14.33 11.35
N LEU A 69 7.20 -13.91 10.13
CA LEU A 69 5.86 -14.03 9.58
C LEU A 69 5.44 -15.49 9.46
N VAL A 70 4.30 -15.82 10.07
CA VAL A 70 3.56 -17.04 9.78
C VAL A 70 2.76 -16.78 8.51
N TYR A 71 3.15 -17.44 7.42
CA TYR A 71 2.54 -17.17 6.11
C TYR A 71 1.06 -17.55 6.10
N PRO A 72 0.20 -16.74 5.47
CA PRO A 72 -1.20 -17.07 5.30
C PRO A 72 -1.36 -18.28 4.37
N ASN A 73 -2.34 -19.13 4.67
CA ASN A 73 -2.64 -20.32 3.85
C ASN A 73 -3.09 -19.96 2.42
N LYS A 74 -3.65 -18.77 2.23
CA LYS A 74 -4.07 -18.25 0.93
C LYS A 74 -3.11 -17.16 0.47
N LYS A 75 -2.81 -17.16 -0.83
CA LYS A 75 -2.06 -16.08 -1.48
C LYS A 75 -2.69 -14.74 -1.13
N THR A 76 -1.88 -13.86 -0.58
CA THR A 76 -2.32 -12.57 -0.04
C THR A 76 -1.53 -11.45 -0.67
N VAL A 77 -2.23 -10.40 -1.09
CA VAL A 77 -1.62 -9.22 -1.72
C VAL A 77 -1.86 -8.02 -0.83
N ILE A 78 -0.78 -7.35 -0.46
CA ILE A 78 -0.79 -6.16 0.39
C ILE A 78 -0.22 -5.01 -0.45
N LEU A 79 -0.96 -3.91 -0.52
CA LEU A 79 -0.51 -2.67 -1.15
C LEU A 79 -0.18 -1.65 -0.06
N PHE A 80 1.09 -1.28 0.03
CA PHE A 80 1.54 -0.13 0.80
C PHE A 80 1.24 1.14 0.00
N ASP A 81 0.45 2.02 0.59
CA ASP A 81 -0.21 3.14 -0.09
C ASP A 81 -0.14 4.39 0.78
N ASP A 82 0.49 5.44 0.26
CA ASP A 82 0.63 6.74 0.90
C ASP A 82 -0.34 7.81 0.35
N GLY A 83 -1.28 7.41 -0.51
CA GLY A 83 -2.28 8.30 -1.11
C GLY A 83 -1.79 9.11 -2.32
N THR A 84 -0.55 8.89 -2.80
CA THR A 84 -0.04 9.58 -3.98
C THR A 84 -0.75 9.18 -5.29
N PRO A 85 -0.64 9.99 -6.36
CA PRO A 85 -1.17 9.63 -7.67
C PRO A 85 -0.66 8.27 -8.19
N TYR A 86 0.64 7.97 -8.00
CA TYR A 86 1.21 6.67 -8.37
C TYR A 86 0.54 5.49 -7.66
N CYS A 87 0.16 5.66 -6.40
CA CYS A 87 -0.62 4.64 -5.67
C CYS A 87 -2.03 4.46 -6.28
N THR A 88 -2.64 5.53 -6.80
CA THR A 88 -3.93 5.45 -7.49
C THR A 88 -3.79 4.66 -8.80
N GLU A 89 -2.79 4.97 -9.61
CA GLU A 89 -2.51 4.22 -10.85
C GLU A 89 -2.21 2.74 -10.57
N GLN A 90 -1.47 2.45 -9.49
CA GLN A 90 -1.17 1.08 -9.11
C GLN A 90 -2.43 0.28 -8.73
N LYS A 91 -3.40 0.92 -8.06
CA LYS A 91 -4.72 0.30 -7.76
C LYS A 91 -5.47 -0.03 -9.04
N ASP A 92 -5.42 0.84 -10.05
CA ASP A 92 -6.06 0.59 -11.34
C ASP A 92 -5.44 -0.60 -12.07
N VAL A 93 -4.12 -0.76 -12.01
CA VAL A 93 -3.42 -1.94 -12.53
C VAL A 93 -3.88 -3.22 -11.81
N LEU A 94 -3.93 -3.23 -10.48
CA LEU A 94 -4.39 -4.38 -9.69
C LEU A 94 -5.86 -4.71 -9.96
N LYS A 95 -6.71 -3.68 -10.14
CA LYS A 95 -8.12 -3.81 -10.50
C LYS A 95 -8.27 -4.44 -11.89
N ARG A 96 -7.48 -3.99 -12.88
CA ARG A 96 -7.47 -4.58 -14.24
C ARG A 96 -7.06 -6.05 -14.22
N LEU A 97 -6.14 -6.43 -13.33
CA LEU A 97 -5.74 -7.82 -13.09
C LEU A 97 -6.77 -8.63 -12.29
N LYS A 98 -7.84 -8.00 -11.79
CA LYS A 98 -8.84 -8.62 -10.90
C LYS A 98 -8.23 -9.23 -9.63
N VAL A 99 -7.13 -8.66 -9.16
CA VAL A 99 -6.44 -9.11 -7.94
C VAL A 99 -7.13 -8.52 -6.72
N LYS A 100 -7.47 -9.37 -5.75
CA LYS A 100 -7.91 -8.91 -4.43
C LYS A 100 -6.69 -8.54 -3.61
N TYR A 101 -6.66 -7.31 -3.10
CA TYR A 101 -5.57 -6.79 -2.29
C TYR A 101 -6.08 -6.01 -1.07
N ILE A 102 -5.21 -5.85 -0.08
CA ILE A 102 -5.47 -5.07 1.12
C ILE A 102 -4.51 -3.88 1.15
N THR A 103 -5.05 -2.67 1.28
CA THR A 103 -4.25 -1.44 1.43
C THR A 103 -3.82 -1.23 2.87
N THR A 104 -2.60 -0.75 3.11
CA THR A 104 -2.11 -0.41 4.45
C THR A 104 -1.02 0.65 4.43
N ASP A 105 -0.92 1.40 5.53
CA ASP A 105 0.14 2.34 5.91
C ASP A 105 0.76 1.93 7.27
N ASN A 106 0.63 0.64 7.63
CA ASN A 106 1.01 0.16 8.94
C ASN A 106 2.54 0.16 9.11
N LYS A 107 3.04 1.01 10.01
CA LYS A 107 4.47 1.18 10.28
C LYS A 107 5.20 -0.08 10.73
N TYR A 108 4.55 -0.99 11.44
CA TYR A 108 5.19 -2.26 11.82
C TYR A 108 5.47 -3.10 10.57
N LEU A 109 4.50 -3.20 9.66
CA LEU A 109 4.66 -3.94 8.42
C LEU A 109 5.63 -3.25 7.46
N GLU A 110 5.62 -1.92 7.39
CA GLU A 110 6.62 -1.15 6.62
C GLU A 110 8.04 -1.50 7.05
N ASN A 111 8.29 -1.48 8.37
CA ASN A 111 9.60 -1.83 8.92
C ASN A 111 9.95 -3.31 8.66
N TYR A 112 8.98 -4.21 8.86
CA TYR A 112 9.20 -5.65 8.66
C TYR A 112 9.56 -6.00 7.21
N PHE A 113 8.84 -5.45 6.22
CA PHE A 113 9.09 -5.68 4.80
C PHE A 113 10.12 -4.72 4.19
N ASN A 114 10.71 -3.85 5.02
CA ASN A 114 11.67 -2.82 4.62
C ASN A 114 11.14 -1.98 3.44
N ILE A 115 9.97 -1.38 3.64
CA ILE A 115 9.28 -0.55 2.64
C ILE A 115 9.88 0.86 2.67
N LYS A 116 10.45 1.30 1.54
CA LYS A 116 11.08 2.63 1.41
C LYS A 116 10.41 3.51 0.36
N LEU A 117 9.65 2.92 -0.55
CA LEU A 117 9.02 3.58 -1.68
C LEU A 117 7.54 3.24 -1.73
N TYR A 118 6.76 4.15 -2.30
CA TYR A 118 5.33 3.98 -2.52
C TYR A 118 5.03 4.20 -4.01
N PRO A 119 4.04 3.48 -4.58
CA PRO A 119 3.39 2.30 -4.00
C PRO A 119 4.39 1.14 -3.82
N THR A 120 4.12 0.21 -2.90
CA THR A 120 4.83 -1.08 -2.85
C THR A 120 3.83 -2.22 -2.71
N ILE A 121 3.94 -3.23 -3.57
CA ILE A 121 3.14 -4.45 -3.49
C ILE A 121 3.96 -5.53 -2.80
N VAL A 122 3.38 -6.15 -1.77
CA VAL A 122 3.91 -7.36 -1.13
C VAL A 122 2.94 -8.51 -1.37
N ILE A 123 3.46 -9.59 -1.96
CA ILE A 123 2.73 -10.83 -2.21
C ILE A 123 3.27 -11.90 -1.26
N LEU A 124 2.38 -12.49 -0.48
CA LEU A 124 2.67 -13.61 0.42
C LEU A 124 2.10 -14.89 -0.21
N ASP A 125 2.95 -15.85 -0.58
CA ASP A 125 2.55 -17.08 -1.27
C ASP A 125 3.40 -18.26 -0.81
N LYS A 126 2.79 -19.25 -0.12
CA LYS A 126 3.41 -20.53 0.27
C LYS A 126 4.86 -20.41 0.79
N ASN A 127 5.06 -19.60 1.83
CA ASN A 127 6.36 -19.31 2.45
C ASN A 127 7.31 -18.41 1.66
N LYS A 128 6.86 -17.85 0.54
CA LYS A 128 7.60 -16.87 -0.24
C LYS A 128 6.97 -15.48 -0.08
N THR A 129 7.81 -14.49 0.11
CA THR A 129 7.46 -13.07 -0.02
C THR A 129 8.03 -12.54 -1.33
N ILE A 130 7.18 -11.96 -2.17
CA ILE A 130 7.59 -11.22 -3.37
C ILE A 130 7.26 -9.76 -3.13
N LYS A 131 8.19 -8.86 -3.47
CA LYS A 131 8.02 -7.42 -3.29
C LYS A 131 8.27 -6.69 -4.61
N TYR A 132 7.35 -5.79 -4.97
CA TYR A 132 7.48 -4.87 -6.08
C TYR A 132 7.41 -3.45 -5.53
N GLU A 133 8.54 -2.73 -5.59
CA GLU A 133 8.65 -1.36 -5.10
C GLU A 133 8.43 -0.37 -6.23
N ASN A 134 7.83 0.77 -5.91
CA ASN A 134 7.38 1.79 -6.86
C ASN A 134 6.26 1.27 -7.80
N PHE A 135 5.79 2.13 -8.70
CA PHE A 135 4.82 1.77 -9.72
C PHE A 135 5.34 0.60 -10.57
N THR A 136 4.56 -0.46 -10.62
CA THR A 136 4.83 -1.67 -11.39
C THR A 136 3.77 -1.83 -12.48
N PRO A 137 4.18 -1.80 -13.77
CA PRO A 137 3.26 -1.93 -14.89
C PRO A 137 2.51 -3.27 -14.92
N TYR A 138 1.38 -3.27 -15.61
CA TYR A 138 0.50 -4.44 -15.78
C TYR A 138 1.26 -5.66 -16.34
N GLU A 139 2.12 -5.43 -17.32
CA GLU A 139 2.85 -6.48 -18.03
C GLU A 139 3.79 -7.27 -17.12
N PHE A 140 4.34 -6.62 -16.10
CA PHE A 140 5.21 -7.27 -15.12
C PHE A 140 4.39 -7.95 -14.01
N LEU A 141 3.31 -7.32 -13.57
CA LEU A 141 2.49 -7.89 -12.49
C LEU A 141 1.66 -9.09 -12.94
N LYS A 142 1.25 -9.18 -14.21
CA LYS A 142 0.41 -10.30 -14.69
C LYS A 142 1.10 -11.67 -14.53
N GLU A 143 2.43 -11.73 -14.58
CA GLU A 143 3.18 -12.98 -14.41
C GLU A 143 3.24 -13.42 -12.94
N ALA A 144 2.96 -12.50 -12.01
CA ALA A 144 3.00 -12.75 -10.58
C ALA A 144 1.67 -13.31 -10.04
N PHE A 145 0.59 -13.35 -10.82
CA PHE A 145 -0.78 -13.70 -10.38
C PHE A 145 -1.39 -14.80 -11.23
#